data_AF-T0S483-F1
#
_entry.id   AF-T0S483-F1
#
_cell.length_a   1.000
_cell.length_b   1.000
_cell.length_c   1.000
_cell.angle_alpha   90.00
_cell.angle_beta   90.00
_cell.angle_gamma   90.00
#
_symmetry.space_group_name_H-M   'P 1'
#
loop_
_entity.id
_entity.type
_entity.pdbx_description
1 polymer ?
#
loop_
_entity_poly.entity_id
_entity_poly.type
_entity_poly.pdbx_seq_one_letter_code
_entity_poly.pdbx_strand_id
1 'polypeptide(L)'
;MTEPPTPIESRRERKRLRDPRAKQAARQRMLDETSALQTSIASLTRTLLAKKEAAPKHRLLPWQEVATTLRTATAKSYERTHDLQRRVAQHHQLAQALYGWVASLHRAPGRSPALAAWRDVRLPWNPNVRRAGYLWLAEYMLAATDDQVADTLFPAPPDEVVSAEWSPIGGRVVSQFVLDGSLAEVATAAWSFSQALPTILHATHGCVHNVFHIQEAKREMCYNHEAFPAVKRNHTW
;
A
#
# COMPACT_ATOMS: atom_id res chain seq x y z
N MET A 1 -10.75 -102.54 -60.41
CA MET A 1 -11.65 -101.42 -60.79
C MET A 1 -12.24 -100.88 -59.51
N THR A 2 -11.70 -99.78 -59.00
CA THR A 2 -12.16 -99.10 -57.77
C THR A 2 -13.31 -98.15 -58.11
N GLU A 3 -14.46 -98.32 -57.47
CA GLU A 3 -15.62 -97.44 -57.63
C GLU A 3 -15.26 -95.96 -57.40
N PRO A 4 -15.84 -95.04 -58.18
CA PRO A 4 -15.62 -93.61 -57.99
C PRO A 4 -16.24 -93.16 -56.65
N PRO A 5 -15.54 -92.31 -55.87
CA PRO A 5 -16.00 -91.86 -54.56
C PRO A 5 -17.32 -91.09 -54.69
N THR A 6 -18.24 -91.32 -53.75
CA THR A 6 -19.56 -90.70 -53.81
C THR A 6 -19.45 -89.17 -53.73
N PRO A 7 -20.38 -88.41 -54.36
CA PRO A 7 -20.31 -86.94 -54.41
C PRO A 7 -20.28 -86.24 -53.03
N ILE A 8 -20.72 -86.94 -51.98
CA ILE A 8 -20.79 -86.44 -50.60
C ILE A 8 -19.42 -86.57 -49.91
N GLU A 9 -18.68 -87.66 -50.16
CA GLU A 9 -17.35 -87.90 -49.59
C GLU A 9 -16.32 -86.93 -50.17
N SER A 10 -16.35 -86.71 -51.49
CA SER A 10 -15.48 -85.73 -52.15
C SER A 10 -15.69 -84.29 -51.64
N ARG A 11 -16.91 -83.92 -51.24
CA ARG A 11 -17.20 -82.61 -50.61
C ARG A 11 -16.66 -82.51 -49.19
N ARG A 12 -16.79 -83.56 -48.39
CA ARG A 12 -16.26 -83.60 -47.00
C ARG A 12 -14.73 -83.54 -47.00
N GLU A 13 -14.09 -84.21 -47.94
CA GLU A 13 -12.63 -84.24 -48.08
C GLU A 13 -12.07 -82.88 -48.56
N ARG A 14 -12.74 -82.24 -49.53
CA ARG A 14 -12.46 -80.84 -49.91
C ARG A 14 -12.61 -79.87 -48.74
N LYS A 15 -13.61 -80.09 -47.86
CA LYS A 15 -13.82 -79.27 -46.66
C LYS A 15 -12.69 -79.48 -45.63
N ARG A 16 -12.30 -80.73 -45.37
CA ARG A 16 -11.19 -81.10 -44.47
C ARG A 16 -9.85 -80.49 -44.89
N LEU A 17 -9.61 -80.29 -46.18
CA LEU A 17 -8.39 -79.63 -46.69
C LEU A 17 -8.50 -78.09 -46.72
N ARG A 18 -9.71 -77.52 -46.80
CA ARG A 18 -9.95 -76.08 -46.84
C ARG A 18 -9.85 -75.44 -45.45
N ASP A 19 -10.37 -76.10 -44.41
CA ASP A 19 -10.40 -75.55 -43.05
C ASP A 19 -9.00 -75.32 -42.44
N PRO A 20 -8.02 -76.25 -42.57
CA PRO A 20 -6.64 -76.04 -42.11
C PRO A 20 -5.93 -74.95 -42.88
N ARG A 21 -6.10 -74.89 -44.20
CA ARG A 21 -5.52 -73.83 -45.06
C ARG A 21 -6.09 -72.46 -44.72
N ALA A 22 -7.39 -72.37 -44.46
CA ALA A 22 -8.04 -71.13 -44.02
C ALA A 22 -7.51 -70.68 -42.65
N LYS A 23 -7.36 -71.60 -41.69
CA LYS A 23 -6.77 -71.31 -40.37
C LYS A 23 -5.30 -70.87 -40.48
N GLN A 24 -4.51 -71.52 -41.33
CA GLN A 24 -3.11 -71.15 -41.55
C GLN A 24 -2.99 -69.79 -42.23
N ALA A 25 -3.83 -69.50 -43.23
CA ALA A 25 -3.89 -68.18 -43.87
C ALA A 25 -4.33 -67.07 -42.89
N ALA A 26 -5.30 -67.35 -42.01
CA ALA A 26 -5.72 -66.41 -40.97
C ALA A 26 -4.58 -66.15 -39.95
N ARG A 27 -3.87 -67.20 -39.53
CA ARG A 27 -2.70 -67.07 -38.65
C ARG A 27 -1.57 -66.27 -39.31
N GLN A 28 -1.31 -66.51 -40.59
CA GLN A 28 -0.30 -65.76 -41.33
C GLN A 28 -0.66 -64.28 -41.42
N ARG A 29 -1.91 -63.94 -41.75
CA ARG A 29 -2.38 -62.54 -41.76
C ARG A 29 -2.18 -61.84 -40.42
N MET A 30 -2.49 -62.53 -39.31
CA MET A 30 -2.25 -61.96 -37.97
C MET A 30 -0.76 -61.75 -37.68
N LEU A 31 0.10 -62.69 -38.08
CA LEU A 31 1.55 -62.54 -37.94
C LEU A 31 2.09 -61.39 -38.80
N ASP A 32 1.60 -61.27 -40.04
CA ASP A 32 1.98 -60.19 -40.94
C ASP A 32 1.53 -58.83 -40.38
N GLU A 33 0.30 -58.74 -39.87
CA GLU A 33 -0.24 -57.52 -39.25
C GLU A 33 0.54 -57.12 -37.99
N THR A 34 0.82 -58.08 -37.10
CA THR A 34 1.63 -57.82 -35.90
C THR A 34 3.06 -57.39 -36.26
N SER A 35 3.67 -58.00 -37.28
CA SER A 35 4.99 -57.61 -37.77
C SER A 35 4.99 -56.19 -38.38
N ALA A 36 3.93 -55.83 -39.11
CA ALA A 36 3.76 -54.50 -39.68
C ALA A 36 3.56 -53.44 -38.58
N LEU A 37 2.77 -53.74 -37.55
CA LEU A 37 2.58 -52.87 -36.39
C LEU A 37 3.88 -52.69 -35.60
N GLN A 38 4.64 -53.74 -35.37
CA GLN A 38 5.95 -53.66 -34.71
C GLN A 38 6.93 -52.80 -35.51
N THR A 39 6.95 -52.95 -36.84
CA THR A 39 7.78 -52.13 -37.73
C THR A 39 7.35 -50.66 -37.69
N SER A 40 6.05 -50.39 -37.64
CA SER A 40 5.49 -49.04 -37.52
C SER A 40 5.84 -48.40 -36.17
N ILE A 41 5.71 -49.14 -35.07
CA ILE A 41 6.11 -48.66 -33.73
C ILE A 41 7.60 -48.34 -33.72
N ALA A 42 8.45 -49.21 -34.28
CA ALA A 42 9.88 -48.99 -34.34
C ALA A 42 10.24 -47.74 -35.17
N SER A 43 9.58 -47.54 -36.32
CA SER A 43 9.82 -46.36 -37.17
C SER A 43 9.36 -45.07 -36.49
N LEU A 44 8.17 -45.06 -35.88
CA LEU A 44 7.63 -43.92 -35.16
C LEU A 44 8.51 -43.55 -33.96
N THR A 45 8.94 -44.56 -33.20
CA THR A 45 9.85 -44.37 -32.06
C THR A 45 11.18 -43.76 -32.53
N ARG A 46 11.75 -44.26 -33.63
CA ARG A 46 12.97 -43.71 -34.21
C ARG A 46 12.78 -42.26 -34.68
N THR A 47 11.67 -41.93 -35.34
CA THR A 47 11.39 -40.54 -35.74
C THR A 47 11.19 -39.61 -34.56
N LEU A 48 10.58 -40.09 -33.47
CA LEU A 48 10.38 -39.30 -32.26
C LEU A 48 11.73 -39.01 -31.60
N LEU A 49 12.59 -40.03 -31.45
CA LEU A 49 13.94 -39.87 -30.90
C LEU A 49 14.80 -38.95 -31.77
N ALA A 50 14.80 -39.13 -33.10
CA ALA A 50 15.53 -38.26 -34.02
C ALA A 50 15.05 -36.81 -33.94
N LYS A 51 13.73 -36.56 -33.82
CA LYS A 51 13.19 -35.21 -33.59
C LYS A 51 13.59 -34.65 -32.23
N LYS A 52 13.67 -35.49 -31.19
CA LYS A 52 14.09 -35.09 -29.84
C LYS A 52 15.60 -34.78 -29.76
N GLU A 53 16.43 -35.47 -30.55
CA GLU A 53 17.87 -35.22 -30.65
C GLU A 53 18.23 -34.06 -31.57
N ALA A 54 17.51 -33.90 -32.69
CA ALA A 54 17.65 -32.77 -33.59
C ALA A 54 17.06 -31.48 -33.03
N ALA A 55 16.12 -31.58 -32.08
CA ALA A 55 15.66 -30.44 -31.32
C ALA A 55 16.83 -29.91 -30.47
N PRO A 56 17.24 -28.64 -30.64
CA PRO A 56 18.28 -28.06 -29.81
C PRO A 56 17.87 -28.13 -28.34
N LYS A 57 18.59 -28.97 -27.56
CA LYS A 57 18.40 -29.20 -26.11
C LYS A 57 18.38 -27.90 -25.27
N HIS A 58 18.81 -26.78 -25.85
CA HIS A 58 18.92 -25.47 -25.20
C HIS A 58 18.00 -24.37 -25.76
N ARG A 59 17.12 -24.62 -26.75
CA ARG A 59 16.29 -23.55 -27.34
C ARG A 59 14.77 -23.70 -27.14
N LEU A 60 14.30 -24.79 -26.54
CA LEU A 60 12.88 -24.99 -26.27
C LEU A 60 12.70 -25.28 -24.78
N LEU A 61 12.18 -24.30 -24.05
CA LEU A 61 11.69 -24.54 -22.69
C LEU A 61 10.62 -25.63 -22.75
N PRO A 62 10.63 -26.60 -21.82
CA PRO A 62 9.54 -27.55 -21.70
C PRO A 62 8.22 -26.81 -21.58
N TRP A 63 7.23 -27.16 -22.39
CA TRP A 63 5.90 -26.55 -22.32
C TRP A 63 5.27 -26.66 -20.91
N GLN A 64 5.68 -27.67 -20.14
CA GLN A 64 5.33 -27.78 -18.73
C GLN A 64 5.88 -26.61 -17.91
N GLU A 65 7.14 -26.23 -18.09
CA GLU A 65 7.75 -25.07 -17.41
C GLU A 65 7.15 -23.75 -17.89
N VAL A 66 6.84 -23.63 -19.17
CA VAL A 66 6.11 -22.46 -19.71
C VAL A 66 4.71 -22.36 -19.08
N ALA A 67 3.99 -23.48 -18.98
CA ALA A 67 2.65 -23.50 -18.39
C ALA A 67 2.67 -23.19 -16.88
N THR A 68 3.67 -23.68 -16.14
CA THR A 68 3.80 -23.38 -14.70
C THR A 68 4.22 -21.92 -14.46
N THR A 69 5.17 -21.40 -15.23
CA THR A 69 5.58 -19.99 -15.14
C THR A 69 4.44 -19.05 -15.52
N LEU A 70 3.67 -19.34 -16.57
CA LEU A 70 2.48 -18.57 -16.90
C LEU A 70 1.42 -18.63 -15.80
N ARG A 71 1.14 -19.81 -15.24
CA ARG A 71 0.17 -19.95 -14.14
C ARG A 71 0.58 -19.13 -12.91
N THR A 72 1.85 -19.20 -12.52
CA THR A 72 2.37 -18.44 -11.37
C THR A 72 2.38 -16.94 -11.64
N ALA A 73 2.73 -16.51 -12.86
CA ALA A 73 2.64 -15.11 -13.27
C ALA A 73 1.20 -14.59 -13.23
N THR A 74 0.25 -15.38 -13.73
CA THR A 74 -1.18 -15.06 -13.70
C THR A 74 -1.70 -14.96 -12.27
N ALA A 75 -1.36 -15.90 -11.39
CA ALA A 75 -1.74 -15.84 -9.98
C ALA A 75 -1.21 -14.56 -9.30
N LYS A 76 0.08 -14.23 -9.51
CA LYS A 76 0.68 -12.99 -9.01
C LYS A 76 -0.01 -11.74 -9.57
N SER A 77 -0.41 -11.77 -10.85
CA SER A 77 -1.14 -10.67 -11.48
C SER A 77 -2.52 -10.47 -10.83
N TYR A 78 -3.24 -11.55 -10.55
CA TYR A 78 -4.52 -11.48 -9.84
C TYR A 78 -4.37 -10.94 -8.42
N GLU A 79 -3.40 -11.44 -7.66
CA GLU A 79 -3.11 -10.95 -6.30
C GLU A 79 -2.79 -9.45 -6.32
N ARG A 80 -1.94 -9.01 -7.25
CA ARG A 80 -1.59 -7.60 -7.41
C ARG A 80 -2.79 -6.76 -7.81
N THR A 81 -3.63 -7.25 -8.71
CA THR A 81 -4.85 -6.55 -9.14
C THR A 81 -5.81 -6.36 -7.97
N HIS A 82 -5.99 -7.40 -7.16
CA HIS A 82 -6.82 -7.34 -5.98
C HIS A 82 -6.27 -6.39 -4.90
N ASP A 83 -4.95 -6.39 -4.67
CA ASP A 83 -4.32 -5.43 -3.75
C ASP A 83 -4.47 -3.98 -4.24
N LEU A 84 -4.26 -3.74 -5.54
CA LEU A 84 -4.44 -2.42 -6.15
C LEU A 84 -5.89 -1.95 -6.03
N GLN A 85 -6.88 -2.80 -6.34
CA GLN A 85 -8.30 -2.46 -6.18
C GLN A 85 -8.63 -2.09 -4.72
N ARG A 86 -8.09 -2.83 -3.75
CA ARG A 86 -8.26 -2.53 -2.33
C ARG A 86 -7.67 -1.16 -1.96
N ARG A 87 -6.45 -0.87 -2.41
CA ARG A 87 -5.80 0.43 -2.19
C ARG A 87 -6.59 1.58 -2.83
N VAL A 88 -7.08 1.39 -4.05
CA VAL A 88 -7.93 2.38 -4.73
C VAL A 88 -9.20 2.65 -3.93
N ALA A 89 -9.88 1.60 -3.45
CA ALA A 89 -11.07 1.76 -2.61
C ALA A 89 -10.76 2.52 -1.30
N GLN A 90 -9.66 2.18 -0.63
CA GLN A 90 -9.22 2.88 0.59
C GLN A 90 -8.91 4.36 0.34
N HIS A 91 -8.17 4.67 -0.73
CA HIS A 91 -7.87 6.05 -1.09
C HIS A 91 -9.13 6.82 -1.51
N HIS A 92 -10.07 6.17 -2.19
CA HIS A 92 -11.33 6.78 -2.56
C HIS A 92 -12.16 7.15 -1.33
N GLN A 93 -12.27 6.26 -0.34
CA GLN A 93 -12.92 6.54 0.94
C GLN A 93 -12.26 7.69 1.69
N LEU A 94 -10.91 7.72 1.72
CA LEU A 94 -10.17 8.82 2.34
C LEU A 94 -10.43 10.15 1.63
N ALA A 95 -10.41 10.17 0.30
CA ALA A 95 -10.67 11.36 -0.50
C ALA A 95 -12.10 11.90 -0.29
N GLN A 96 -13.10 11.02 -0.23
CA GLN A 96 -14.48 11.40 0.08
C GLN A 96 -14.59 12.02 1.48
N ALA A 97 -13.94 11.42 2.48
CA ALA A 97 -13.95 11.93 3.84
C ALA A 97 -13.24 13.28 3.97
N LEU A 98 -12.11 13.47 3.26
CA LEU A 98 -11.41 14.75 3.18
C LEU A 98 -12.27 15.81 2.50
N TYR A 99 -12.91 15.47 1.38
CA TYR A 99 -13.81 16.38 0.67
C TYR A 99 -14.98 16.83 1.56
N GLY A 100 -15.62 15.88 2.25
CA GLY A 100 -16.69 16.19 3.20
C GLY A 100 -16.22 17.10 4.35
N TRP A 101 -15.00 16.88 4.85
CA TRP A 101 -14.42 17.76 5.86
C TRP A 101 -14.15 19.16 5.33
N VAL A 102 -13.48 19.32 4.18
CA VAL A 102 -13.19 20.64 3.60
C VAL A 102 -14.48 21.41 3.27
N ALA A 103 -15.50 20.73 2.77
CA ALA A 103 -16.82 21.33 2.54
C ALA A 103 -17.47 21.83 3.83
N SER A 104 -17.22 21.18 4.98
CA SER A 104 -17.73 21.63 6.28
C SER A 104 -17.06 22.92 6.79
N LEU A 105 -15.82 23.21 6.38
CA LEU A 105 -15.07 24.41 6.80
C LEU A 105 -15.63 25.70 6.20
N HIS A 106 -16.26 25.63 5.02
CA HIS A 106 -16.76 26.80 4.29
C HIS A 106 -18.06 27.41 4.86
N ARG A 107 -18.59 26.88 5.98
CA ARG A 107 -19.93 27.22 6.47
C ARG A 107 -19.96 28.25 7.61
N ALA A 108 -18.92 29.03 7.85
CA ALA A 108 -18.95 30.12 8.84
C ALA A 108 -19.14 31.48 8.16
N PRO A 109 -20.38 32.03 8.08
CA PRO A 109 -20.60 33.37 7.58
C PRO A 109 -20.34 34.37 8.71
N GLY A 110 -19.41 35.31 8.51
CA GLY A 110 -19.41 36.57 9.24
C GLY A 110 -18.26 36.86 10.21
N ARG A 111 -17.13 36.15 10.17
CA ARG A 111 -15.90 36.56 10.89
C ARG A 111 -14.81 37.00 9.92
N SER A 112 -14.07 38.04 10.32
CA SER A 112 -12.97 38.64 9.57
C SER A 112 -12.01 37.56 9.02
N PRO A 113 -11.61 37.62 7.73
CA PRO A 113 -11.01 36.48 7.02
C PRO A 113 -9.63 36.05 7.53
N ALA A 114 -8.90 36.93 8.21
CA ALA A 114 -7.50 36.69 8.53
C ALA A 114 -7.34 35.80 9.77
N LEU A 115 -7.70 36.25 10.96
CA LEU A 115 -7.28 35.59 12.20
C LEU A 115 -8.16 34.42 12.67
N ALA A 116 -9.40 34.29 12.16
CA ALA A 116 -10.38 33.33 12.66
C ALA A 116 -10.38 31.99 11.90
N ALA A 117 -9.93 31.96 10.65
CA ALA A 117 -10.20 30.86 9.75
C ALA A 117 -9.54 29.53 10.15
N TRP A 118 -8.35 29.56 10.75
CA TRP A 118 -7.59 28.35 11.12
C TRP A 118 -7.77 27.93 12.58
N ARG A 119 -8.00 28.88 13.49
CA ARG A 119 -8.21 28.61 14.94
C ARG A 119 -9.52 27.88 15.21
N ASP A 120 -10.52 28.13 14.37
CA ASP A 120 -11.85 27.53 14.48
C ASP A 120 -11.96 26.20 13.68
N VAL A 121 -10.88 25.71 13.05
CA VAL A 121 -10.85 24.45 12.31
C VAL A 121 -10.96 23.27 13.27
N ARG A 122 -12.08 22.54 13.19
CA ARG A 122 -12.24 21.27 13.90
C ARG A 122 -11.74 20.13 13.02
N LEU A 123 -10.74 19.42 13.51
CA LEU A 123 -10.24 18.22 12.84
C LEU A 123 -11.20 17.04 13.05
N PRO A 124 -11.47 16.23 12.01
CA PRO A 124 -12.34 15.07 12.14
C PRO A 124 -11.76 14.01 13.06
N TRP A 125 -12.62 13.15 13.62
CA TRP A 125 -12.19 12.02 14.45
C TRP A 125 -11.41 10.96 13.67
N ASN A 126 -11.67 10.82 12.36
CA ASN A 126 -10.99 9.83 11.52
C ASN A 126 -9.47 10.11 11.50
N PRO A 127 -8.62 9.15 11.93
CA PRO A 127 -7.19 9.38 12.12
C PRO A 127 -6.43 9.73 10.83
N ASN A 128 -6.85 9.15 9.70
CA ASN A 128 -6.19 9.38 8.41
C ASN A 128 -6.51 10.78 7.87
N VAL A 129 -7.78 11.19 7.98
CA VAL A 129 -8.24 12.53 7.61
C VAL A 129 -7.60 13.57 8.52
N ARG A 130 -7.55 13.28 9.83
CA ARG A 130 -6.92 14.14 10.83
C ARG A 130 -5.43 14.36 10.57
N ARG A 131 -4.70 13.31 10.20
CA ARG A 131 -3.27 13.43 9.82
C ARG A 131 -3.08 14.37 8.63
N ALA A 132 -3.89 14.21 7.58
CA ALA A 132 -3.86 15.12 6.42
C ALA A 132 -4.27 16.55 6.82
N GLY A 133 -5.25 16.69 7.70
CA GLY A 133 -5.67 18.00 8.22
C GLY A 133 -4.58 18.71 9.04
N TYR A 134 -3.78 17.98 9.82
CA TYR A 134 -2.62 18.57 10.51
C TYR A 134 -1.56 19.08 9.54
N LEU A 135 -1.25 18.33 8.49
CA LEU A 135 -0.30 18.77 7.46
C LEU A 135 -0.80 20.01 6.74
N TRP A 136 -2.07 20.00 6.31
CA TRP A 136 -2.71 21.15 5.69
C TRP A 136 -2.70 22.37 6.61
N LEU A 137 -3.00 22.20 7.90
CA LEU A 137 -3.00 23.30 8.87
C LEU A 137 -1.58 23.88 9.03
N ALA A 138 -0.55 23.03 9.09
CA ALA A 138 0.83 23.47 9.17
C ALA A 138 1.26 24.26 7.92
N GLU A 139 0.93 23.76 6.72
CA GLU A 139 1.20 24.45 5.45
C GLU A 139 0.44 25.78 5.37
N TYR A 140 -0.83 25.78 5.78
CA TYR A 140 -1.65 27.00 5.81
C TYR A 140 -1.07 28.03 6.78
N MET A 141 -0.69 27.62 7.99
CA MET A 141 -0.06 28.52 8.98
C MET A 141 1.25 29.10 8.46
N LEU A 142 2.08 28.27 7.82
CA LEU A 142 3.33 28.72 7.22
C LEU A 142 3.07 29.77 6.13
N ALA A 143 2.17 29.50 5.19
CA ALA A 143 1.83 30.44 4.13
C ALA A 143 1.15 31.71 4.64
N ALA A 144 0.31 31.60 5.67
CA ALA A 144 -0.36 32.74 6.29
C ALA A 144 0.56 33.54 7.22
N THR A 145 1.77 33.06 7.51
CA THR A 145 2.71 33.76 8.40
C THR A 145 3.05 35.12 7.80
N ASP A 146 3.46 35.17 6.54
CA ASP A 146 3.87 36.42 5.88
C ASP A 146 2.76 37.50 5.86
N ASP A 147 1.50 37.08 5.72
CA ASP A 147 0.36 37.99 5.64
C ASP A 147 -0.19 38.42 7.01
N GLN A 148 -0.11 37.56 8.02
CA GLN A 148 -0.73 37.79 9.34
C GLN A 148 0.24 38.25 10.42
N VAL A 149 1.52 38.02 10.19
CA VAL A 149 2.60 38.44 11.06
C VAL A 149 3.14 39.74 10.46
N ALA A 150 2.46 40.85 10.73
CA ALA A 150 2.94 42.15 10.26
C ALA A 150 4.32 42.42 10.87
N ASP A 151 5.32 42.75 10.02
CA ASP A 151 6.68 43.10 10.47
C ASP A 151 6.67 44.21 11.53
N THR A 152 5.68 45.10 11.50
CA THR A 152 5.50 46.17 12.51
C THR A 152 5.22 45.64 13.92
N LEU A 153 4.77 44.39 14.06
CA LEU A 153 4.57 43.72 15.34
C LEU A 153 5.87 43.14 15.91
N PHE A 154 6.93 43.10 15.11
CA PHE A 154 8.24 42.59 15.48
C PHE A 154 9.27 43.72 15.42
N PRO A 155 9.87 44.11 16.55
CA PRO A 155 10.97 45.06 16.54
C PRO A 155 12.06 44.65 15.54
N ALA A 156 12.57 45.62 14.78
CA ALA A 156 13.65 45.36 13.84
C ALA A 156 14.86 44.77 14.61
N PRO A 157 15.45 43.64 14.17
CA PRO A 157 16.70 43.18 14.75
C PRO A 157 17.77 44.28 14.56
N PRO A 158 18.56 44.63 15.59
CA PRO A 158 18.94 43.81 16.75
C PRO A 158 18.29 44.17 18.10
N ASP A 159 17.19 44.93 18.12
CA ASP A 159 16.72 45.45 19.40
C ASP A 159 15.96 44.39 20.22
N GLU A 160 16.43 44.16 21.45
CA GLU A 160 15.63 43.49 22.49
C GLU A 160 14.54 44.46 22.95
N VAL A 161 13.28 44.01 22.93
CA VAL A 161 12.15 44.87 23.28
C VAL A 161 11.19 44.14 24.18
N VAL A 162 10.85 44.75 25.31
CA VAL A 162 9.74 44.32 26.15
C VAL A 162 8.71 45.45 26.16
N SER A 163 7.55 45.20 25.57
CA SER A 163 6.42 46.13 25.57
C SER A 163 5.24 45.51 26.30
N ALA A 164 4.53 46.32 27.09
CA ALA A 164 3.33 45.90 27.78
C ALA A 164 2.19 46.87 27.44
N GLU A 165 1.12 46.33 26.87
CA GLU A 165 -0.10 47.06 26.55
C GLU A 165 -1.20 46.59 27.51
N TRP A 166 -1.93 47.53 28.11
CA TRP A 166 -3.03 47.20 29.03
C TRP A 166 -4.34 47.76 28.48
N SER A 167 -5.37 46.90 28.44
CA SER A 167 -6.73 47.24 28.06
C SER A 167 -7.71 46.84 29.16
N PRO A 168 -8.95 47.36 29.16
CA PRO A 168 -9.99 46.93 30.10
C PRO A 168 -10.33 45.42 30.02
N ILE A 169 -9.95 44.75 28.92
CA ILE A 169 -10.19 43.31 28.68
C ILE A 169 -9.00 42.46 29.16
N GLY A 170 -7.84 43.07 29.41
CA GLY A 170 -6.62 42.40 29.85
C GLY A 170 -5.35 43.09 29.39
N GLY A 171 -4.21 42.61 29.89
CA GLY A 171 -2.88 43.04 29.46
C GLY A 171 -2.26 42.08 28.43
N ARG A 172 -1.48 42.64 27.50
CA ARG A 172 -0.63 41.94 26.56
C ARG A 172 0.81 42.37 26.82
N VAL A 173 1.68 41.41 27.10
CA VAL A 173 3.13 41.64 27.14
C VAL A 173 3.75 41.00 25.91
N VAL A 174 4.55 41.76 25.16
CA VAL A 174 5.34 41.29 24.02
C VAL A 174 6.80 41.45 24.39
N SER A 175 7.55 40.36 24.36
CA SER A 175 9.00 40.37 24.58
C SER A 175 9.72 39.78 23.37
N GLN A 176 10.71 40.50 22.86
CA GLN A 176 11.66 40.07 21.85
C GLN A 176 13.05 40.00 22.49
N PHE A 177 13.70 38.85 22.33
CA PHE A 177 15.08 38.62 22.75
C PHE A 177 15.88 38.24 21.51
N VAL A 178 17.06 38.84 21.34
CA VAL A 178 17.98 38.50 20.26
C VAL A 178 19.03 37.58 20.84
N LEU A 179 19.08 36.35 20.35
CA LEU A 179 20.01 35.32 20.82
C LEU A 179 21.12 35.14 19.81
N ASP A 180 22.36 35.34 20.25
CA ASP A 180 23.54 35.02 19.45
C ASP A 180 23.76 33.51 19.40
N GLY A 181 23.89 32.94 18.20
CA GLY A 181 24.20 31.52 18.04
C GLY A 181 23.81 30.96 16.68
N SER A 182 24.10 29.68 16.47
CA SER A 182 23.57 28.97 15.30
C SER A 182 22.06 28.78 15.42
N LEU A 183 21.35 28.68 14.28
CA LEU A 183 19.89 28.46 14.26
C LEU A 183 19.48 27.24 15.11
N ALA A 184 20.30 26.18 15.12
CA ALA A 184 20.04 24.98 15.90
C ALA A 184 20.15 25.22 17.41
N GLU A 185 21.16 25.95 17.86
CA GLU A 185 21.34 26.31 19.28
C GLU A 185 20.22 27.24 19.75
N VAL A 186 19.92 28.28 18.96
CA VAL A 186 18.87 29.26 19.25
C VAL A 186 17.50 28.60 19.31
N ALA A 187 17.15 27.75 18.33
CA ALA A 187 15.88 27.03 18.33
C ALA A 187 15.76 26.07 19.52
N THR A 188 16.85 25.39 19.90
CA THR A 188 16.87 24.47 21.05
C THR A 188 16.71 25.24 22.38
N ALA A 189 17.41 26.37 22.53
CA ALA A 189 17.29 27.23 23.71
C ALA A 189 15.89 27.84 23.82
N ALA A 190 15.35 28.38 22.72
CA ALA A 190 14.01 28.96 22.66
C ALA A 190 12.92 27.92 22.98
N TRP A 191 13.04 26.71 22.44
CA TRP A 191 12.15 25.59 22.77
C TRP A 191 12.22 25.25 24.26
N SER A 192 13.43 25.09 24.81
CA SER A 192 13.64 24.75 26.22
C SER A 192 13.06 25.83 27.15
N PHE A 193 13.21 27.11 26.78
CA PHE A 193 12.63 28.23 27.49
C PHE A 193 11.09 28.24 27.40
N SER A 194 10.51 27.98 26.23
CA SER A 194 9.07 27.82 26.06
C SER A 194 8.50 26.70 26.94
N GLN A 195 9.23 25.60 27.11
CA GLN A 195 8.82 24.51 28.00
C GLN A 195 8.89 24.91 29.49
N ALA A 196 9.81 25.81 29.84
CA ALA A 196 10.00 26.28 31.22
C ALA A 196 9.09 27.46 31.59
N LEU A 197 8.67 28.27 30.63
CA LEU A 197 7.89 29.51 30.79
C LEU A 197 6.63 29.38 31.69
N PRO A 198 5.80 28.33 31.56
CA PRO A 198 4.62 28.14 32.41
C PRO A 198 4.96 28.02 33.90
N THR A 199 6.15 27.50 34.21
CA THR A 199 6.65 27.34 35.59
C THR A 199 7.22 28.64 36.14
N ILE A 200 7.72 29.52 35.26
CA ILE A 200 8.40 30.77 35.63
C ILE A 200 7.39 31.90 35.84
N LEU A 201 6.37 32.02 34.98
CA LEU A 201 5.40 33.13 35.02
C LEU A 201 4.29 32.96 36.07
N HIS A 202 3.96 31.72 36.41
CA HIS A 202 2.96 31.43 37.42
C HIS A 202 3.65 30.73 38.58
N ALA A 203 4.01 31.49 39.63
CA ALA A 203 4.55 30.96 40.89
C ALA A 203 3.64 29.87 41.53
N THR A 204 2.40 29.75 41.06
CA THR A 204 1.56 28.55 41.19
C THR A 204 1.77 27.66 39.97
N HIS A 205 2.43 26.51 40.16
CA HIS A 205 2.65 25.47 39.14
C HIS A 205 1.50 25.40 38.12
N GLY A 206 1.67 26.05 36.97
CA GLY A 206 0.88 25.73 35.79
C GLY A 206 1.22 24.30 35.46
N CYS A 207 0.27 23.38 35.59
CA CYS A 207 0.55 21.98 35.32
C CYS A 207 0.62 21.79 33.80
N VAL A 208 1.84 21.78 33.29
CA VAL A 208 2.15 21.29 31.95
C VAL A 208 1.95 19.79 31.98
N HIS A 209 0.83 19.32 31.43
CA HIS A 209 0.60 17.89 31.29
C HIS A 209 1.11 17.45 29.93
N ASN A 210 2.01 16.47 29.93
CA ASN A 210 2.46 15.85 28.69
C ASN A 210 1.32 14.95 28.19
N VAL A 211 0.61 15.40 27.17
CA VAL A 211 -0.55 14.71 26.61
C VAL A 211 -0.10 13.55 25.73
N PHE A 212 1.07 13.68 25.10
CA PHE A 212 1.62 12.67 24.22
C PHE A 212 3.13 12.82 24.12
N HIS A 213 3.86 11.75 24.43
CA HIS A 213 5.31 11.69 24.29
C HIS A 213 5.68 10.40 23.54
N ILE A 214 6.35 10.57 22.40
CA ILE A 214 7.02 9.47 21.69
C ILE A 214 8.48 9.81 21.52
N GLN A 215 9.35 8.89 21.89
CA GLN A 215 10.79 8.98 21.69
C GLN A 215 11.25 7.80 20.82
N GLU A 216 11.57 8.09 19.56
CA GLU A 216 12.22 7.18 18.62
C GLU A 216 13.72 7.50 18.53
N ALA A 217 14.54 6.54 18.10
CA ALA A 217 16.01 6.66 18.09
C ALA A 217 16.60 7.88 17.35
N LYS A 218 15.79 8.59 16.55
CA LYS A 218 16.18 9.83 15.85
C LYS A 218 15.18 10.99 16.00
N ARG A 219 14.06 10.80 16.72
CA ARG A 219 12.99 11.80 16.80
C ARG A 219 12.27 11.70 18.13
N GLU A 220 12.10 12.84 18.78
CA GLU A 220 11.29 12.97 19.97
C GLU A 220 10.14 13.93 19.66
N MET A 221 8.92 13.51 19.96
CA MET A 221 7.72 14.32 19.76
C MET A 221 6.93 14.38 21.06
N CYS A 222 6.78 15.59 21.59
CA CYS A 222 6.03 15.89 22.81
C CYS A 222 4.90 16.86 22.47
N TYR A 223 3.68 16.54 22.88
CA TYR A 223 2.56 17.47 22.90
C TYR A 223 2.21 17.78 24.34
N ASN A 224 2.38 19.05 24.69
CA ASN A 224 2.10 19.54 26.03
C ASN A 224 0.78 20.30 26.04
N HIS A 225 -0.02 20.07 27.07
CA HIS A 225 -1.21 20.84 27.35
C HIS A 225 -0.97 21.64 28.63
N GLU A 226 -0.98 22.96 28.47
CA GLU A 226 -0.83 23.88 29.57
C GLU A 226 -2.21 24.19 30.15
N ALA A 227 -2.44 23.78 31.39
CA ALA A 227 -3.64 24.13 32.13
C ALA A 227 -3.28 25.11 33.25
N PHE A 228 -3.84 26.31 33.19
CA PHE A 228 -3.68 27.32 34.23
C PHE A 228 -4.83 27.21 35.24
N PRO A 229 -4.56 27.16 36.56
CA PRO A 229 -5.62 27.25 37.54
C PRO A 229 -6.32 28.61 37.41
N ALA A 230 -7.65 28.61 37.39
CA ALA A 230 -8.42 29.86 37.35
C ALA A 230 -8.04 30.74 38.54
N VAL A 231 -7.61 31.98 38.26
CA VAL A 231 -7.30 32.98 39.29
C VAL A 231 -8.56 33.19 40.13
N LYS A 232 -8.57 32.70 41.37
CA LYS A 232 -9.61 33.09 42.34
C LYS A 232 -9.43 34.59 42.58
N ARG A 233 -10.36 35.41 42.05
CA ARG A 233 -10.43 36.83 42.39
C ARG A 233 -10.69 36.91 43.89
N ASN A 234 -9.70 37.36 44.66
CA ASN A 234 -9.90 37.73 46.04
C ASN A 234 -10.74 39.01 46.05
N HIS A 235 -12.07 38.85 46.15
CA HIS A 235 -12.93 39.93 46.58
C HIS A 235 -12.75 40.10 48.09
N THR A 236 -11.83 40.96 48.48
CA THR A 236 -11.79 41.55 49.82
C THR A 236 -12.06 43.03 49.68
N TRP A 237 -13.16 43.45 50.31
CA TRP A 237 -13.70 44.79 50.43
C TRP A 237 -12.72 45.76 51.11
#